data_AF-A0A9C6T824-F1
#
_entry.id   AF-A0A9C6T824-F1
#
_cell.length_a   1.000
_cell.length_b   1.000
_cell.length_c   1.000
_cell.angle_alpha   90.00
_cell.angle_beta   90.00
_cell.angle_gamma   90.00
#
_symmetry.space_group_name_H-M   'P 1'
#
loop_
_entity.id
_entity.type
_entity.pdbx_description
1 polymer ?
#
loop_
_entity_poly.entity_id
_entity_poly.type
_entity_poly.pdbx_seq_one_letter_code
_entity_poly.pdbx_strand_id
1 'polypeptide(L)'
;MLTCNHPVPPDRYNERVEDHLRITGFYHVSQIGIVQCQKALVNALIERWHPDTHTFHLPIGECAVTLEDVALILGLPIDGLPVTGMTMSSFEAMEAECLLQFGVAPRKEDYRSSCIKLTWLRNLKQNLELTDEINIQRYVRCHIILLIRTILFGDKSGAGVHWKFLPLLRDFVNIGQYSWGSACLAHLYRTLCRASRYNCKEIDGPLTLLLGWLGSDCHIYRRFLENSTVFH
;
A
#
# COMPACT_ATOMS: atom_id res chain seq x y z
N MET A 1 -3.83 1.73 -27.17
CA MET A 1 -2.96 0.59 -26.79
C MET A 1 -1.97 1.09 -25.77
N LEU A 2 -1.97 0.56 -24.54
CA LEU A 2 -0.94 0.86 -23.55
C LEU A 2 -0.13 -0.41 -23.35
N THR A 3 1.16 -0.32 -23.61
CA THR A 3 2.13 -1.40 -23.50
C THR A 3 2.42 -1.68 -22.02
N CYS A 4 2.26 -2.94 -21.64
CA CYS A 4 2.73 -3.46 -20.36
C CYS A 4 4.26 -3.51 -20.39
N ASN A 5 4.92 -2.56 -19.74
CA ASN A 5 6.35 -2.66 -19.51
C ASN A 5 6.58 -3.42 -18.19
N HIS A 6 7.21 -4.58 -18.34
CA HIS A 6 7.95 -5.44 -17.40
C HIS A 6 7.56 -5.48 -15.90
N PRO A 7 7.54 -6.68 -15.28
CA PRO A 7 7.29 -6.82 -13.84
C PRO A 7 8.32 -6.03 -13.04
N VAL A 8 7.88 -5.07 -12.23
CA VAL A 8 8.69 -4.58 -11.11
C VAL A 8 8.73 -5.75 -10.12
N PRO A 9 9.90 -6.34 -9.84
CA PRO A 9 9.99 -7.38 -8.83
C PRO A 9 9.45 -6.82 -7.51
N PRO A 10 8.79 -7.62 -6.65
CA PRO A 10 8.54 -7.20 -5.26
C PRO A 10 9.83 -6.59 -4.70
N ASP A 11 9.72 -5.52 -3.91
CA ASP A 11 10.86 -4.89 -3.26
C ASP A 11 11.46 -5.89 -2.25
N ARG A 12 12.18 -6.92 -2.75
CA ARG A 12 12.69 -8.05 -1.96
C ARG A 12 13.44 -7.52 -0.75
N TYR A 13 13.23 -8.17 0.38
CA TYR A 13 13.90 -7.83 1.63
C TYR A 13 14.95 -8.90 1.97
N ASN A 14 15.90 -8.55 2.82
CA ASN A 14 16.91 -9.48 3.31
C ASN A 14 16.33 -10.33 4.46
N GLU A 15 16.42 -11.66 4.40
CA GLU A 15 15.85 -12.58 5.41
C GLU A 15 16.22 -12.22 6.86
N ARG A 16 17.39 -11.59 7.07
CA ARG A 16 17.84 -11.13 8.40
C ARG A 16 16.92 -10.10 9.06
N VAL A 17 16.00 -9.47 8.32
CA VAL A 17 15.05 -8.49 8.87
C VAL A 17 13.65 -9.05 9.09
N GLU A 18 13.47 -10.36 8.92
CA GLU A 18 12.16 -11.02 9.03
C GLU A 18 11.51 -10.82 10.41
N ASP A 19 12.25 -11.04 11.49
CA ASP A 19 11.73 -10.90 12.85
C ASP A 19 11.25 -9.46 13.11
N HIS A 20 11.99 -8.48 12.62
CA HIS A 20 11.61 -7.07 12.68
C HIS A 20 10.35 -6.76 11.86
N LEU A 21 10.18 -7.39 10.70
CA LEU A 21 8.95 -7.27 9.91
C LEU A 21 7.75 -7.91 10.61
N ARG A 22 7.96 -9.00 11.37
CA ARG A 22 6.90 -9.63 12.18
C ARG A 22 6.50 -8.73 13.35
N ILE A 23 7.46 -8.16 14.07
CA ILE A 23 7.23 -7.22 15.19
C ILE A 23 6.42 -6.00 14.73
N THR A 24 6.74 -5.48 13.54
CA THR A 24 6.06 -4.30 12.99
C THR A 24 4.71 -4.61 12.34
N GLY A 25 4.33 -5.89 12.19
CA GLY A 25 3.08 -6.30 11.53
C GLY A 25 3.12 -6.21 9.99
N PHE A 26 4.29 -6.02 9.38
CA PHE A 26 4.45 -5.90 7.93
C PHE A 26 5.00 -7.15 7.24
N TYR A 27 5.26 -8.22 7.99
CA TYR A 27 5.81 -9.46 7.43
C TYR A 27 4.98 -10.04 6.29
N HIS A 28 3.67 -10.27 6.49
CA HIS A 28 2.88 -10.94 5.46
C HIS A 28 2.76 -10.10 4.18
N VAL A 29 2.43 -8.82 4.32
CA VAL A 29 2.36 -7.89 3.17
C VAL A 29 3.71 -7.74 2.45
N SER A 30 4.85 -7.92 3.13
CA SER A 30 6.17 -7.90 2.48
C SER A 30 6.43 -9.10 1.56
N GLN A 31 5.74 -10.23 1.78
CA GLN A 31 5.79 -11.40 0.90
C GLN A 31 4.94 -11.22 -0.36
N ILE A 32 3.96 -10.31 -0.30
CA ILE A 32 2.99 -10.14 -1.37
C ILE A 32 3.65 -9.33 -2.48
N GLY A 33 3.75 -9.97 -3.65
CA GLY A 33 4.15 -9.28 -4.87
C GLY A 33 3.16 -8.17 -5.24
N ILE A 34 3.64 -7.15 -5.94
CA ILE A 34 2.74 -6.18 -6.57
C ILE A 34 1.96 -6.95 -7.65
N VAL A 35 0.65 -7.11 -7.44
CA VAL A 35 -0.22 -7.78 -8.41
C VAL A 35 -0.33 -6.87 -9.63
N GLN A 36 -0.03 -7.41 -10.81
CA GLN A 36 -0.24 -6.67 -12.05
C GLN A 36 -1.73 -6.38 -12.22
N CYS A 37 -2.06 -5.09 -12.32
CA CYS A 37 -3.43 -4.63 -12.46
C CYS A 37 -4.05 -5.18 -13.75
N GLN A 38 -5.02 -6.09 -13.61
CA GLN A 38 -5.89 -6.49 -14.69
C GLN A 38 -6.94 -5.38 -14.90
N LYS A 39 -6.61 -4.41 -15.76
CA LYS A 39 -7.45 -3.21 -15.98
C LYS A 39 -8.92 -3.53 -16.23
N ALA A 40 -9.21 -4.55 -17.05
CA ALA A 40 -10.58 -4.96 -17.35
C ALA A 40 -11.32 -5.43 -16.10
N LEU A 41 -10.67 -6.27 -15.27
CA LEU A 41 -11.20 -6.79 -14.02
C LEU A 41 -11.50 -5.65 -13.03
N VAL A 42 -10.55 -4.74 -12.85
CA VAL A 42 -10.70 -3.60 -11.95
C VAL A 42 -11.80 -2.65 -12.40
N ASN A 43 -11.89 -2.35 -13.71
CA ASN A 43 -12.97 -1.53 -14.26
C ASN A 43 -14.35 -2.17 -14.04
N ALA A 44 -14.47 -3.46 -14.31
CA ALA A 44 -15.73 -4.18 -14.11
C ALA A 44 -16.16 -4.22 -12.63
N LEU A 45 -15.22 -4.22 -11.68
CA LEU A 45 -15.53 -4.05 -10.26
C LEU A 45 -15.96 -2.62 -9.92
N ILE A 46 -15.30 -1.60 -10.47
CA ILE A 46 -15.68 -0.20 -10.27
C ILE A 46 -17.11 0.07 -10.77
N GLU A 47 -17.49 -0.48 -11.92
CA GLU A 47 -18.85 -0.36 -12.48
C GLU A 47 -19.93 -0.97 -11.58
N ARG A 48 -19.55 -1.93 -10.73
CA ARG A 48 -20.44 -2.62 -9.80
C ARG A 48 -20.36 -2.04 -8.39
N TRP A 49 -19.50 -1.06 -8.13
CA TRP A 49 -19.37 -0.42 -6.84
C TRP A 49 -20.51 0.56 -6.59
N HIS A 50 -21.24 0.36 -5.49
CA HIS A 50 -22.32 1.21 -5.05
C HIS A 50 -21.85 2.14 -3.91
N PRO A 51 -21.66 3.45 -4.15
CA PRO A 51 -21.00 4.35 -3.21
C PRO A 51 -21.82 4.66 -1.95
N ASP A 52 -23.15 4.52 -1.98
CA ASP A 52 -24.00 4.84 -0.81
C ASP A 52 -23.96 3.72 0.24
N THR A 53 -23.82 2.47 -0.22
CA THR A 53 -23.77 1.27 0.64
C THR A 53 -22.34 0.80 0.89
N HIS A 54 -21.36 1.26 0.11
CA HIS A 54 -19.97 0.77 0.11
C HIS A 54 -19.88 -0.74 -0.18
N THR A 55 -20.74 -1.23 -1.07
CA THR A 55 -20.82 -2.63 -1.50
C THR A 55 -20.65 -2.75 -3.01
N PHE A 56 -20.20 -3.92 -3.47
CA PHE A 56 -20.25 -4.34 -4.87
C PHE A 56 -21.57 -5.06 -5.14
N HIS A 57 -22.27 -4.67 -6.19
CA HIS A 57 -23.45 -5.36 -6.70
C HIS A 57 -23.01 -6.46 -7.68
N LEU A 58 -22.88 -7.67 -7.16
CA LEU A 58 -22.45 -8.84 -7.90
C LEU A 58 -23.66 -9.75 -8.20
N PRO A 59 -23.54 -10.71 -9.14
CA PRO A 59 -24.62 -11.68 -9.40
C PRO A 59 -25.02 -12.52 -8.18
N ILE A 60 -24.13 -12.62 -7.17
CA ILE A 60 -24.39 -13.34 -5.91
C ILE A 60 -25.09 -12.48 -4.85
N GLY A 61 -25.28 -11.18 -5.12
CA GLY A 61 -25.80 -10.20 -4.18
C GLY A 61 -24.79 -9.08 -3.89
N GLU A 62 -25.02 -8.37 -2.80
CA GLU A 62 -24.11 -7.34 -2.32
C GLU A 62 -22.94 -7.96 -1.54
N CYS A 63 -21.71 -7.54 -1.86
CA CYS A 63 -20.51 -8.00 -1.18
C CYS A 63 -19.55 -6.82 -0.95
N ALA A 64 -18.73 -6.86 0.10
CA ALA A 64 -17.72 -5.84 0.34
C ALA A 64 -16.43 -6.47 0.84
N VAL A 65 -15.31 -5.79 0.60
CA VAL A 65 -14.03 -6.12 1.26
C VAL A 65 -14.16 -5.73 2.73
N THR A 66 -13.87 -6.64 3.65
CA THR A 66 -14.00 -6.43 5.10
C THR A 66 -12.63 -6.27 5.77
N LEU A 67 -12.62 -5.94 7.07
CA LEU A 67 -11.37 -5.96 7.84
C LEU A 67 -10.80 -7.37 7.97
N GLU A 68 -11.65 -8.40 8.06
CA GLU A 68 -11.19 -9.79 8.09
C GLU A 68 -10.45 -10.15 6.80
N ASP A 69 -10.97 -9.72 5.64
CA ASP A 69 -10.29 -9.89 4.36
C ASP A 69 -8.92 -9.20 4.35
N VAL A 70 -8.81 -7.99 4.91
CA VAL A 70 -7.54 -7.27 5.01
C VAL A 70 -6.52 -8.01 5.88
N ALA A 71 -6.95 -8.52 7.03
CA ALA A 71 -6.11 -9.30 7.93
C ALA A 71 -5.67 -10.61 7.26
N LEU A 72 -6.56 -11.28 6.53
CA LEU A 72 -6.25 -12.55 5.86
C LEU A 72 -5.34 -12.36 4.63
N ILE A 73 -5.62 -11.35 3.80
CA ILE A 73 -4.93 -11.14 2.53
C ILE A 73 -3.61 -10.43 2.74
N LEU A 74 -3.56 -9.38 3.58
CA LEU A 74 -2.36 -8.56 3.78
C LEU A 74 -1.63 -8.87 5.10
N GLY A 75 -2.26 -9.55 6.05
CA GLY A 75 -1.69 -9.80 7.38
C GLY A 75 -1.40 -8.52 8.17
N LEU A 76 -2.08 -7.42 7.84
CA LEU A 76 -1.93 -6.14 8.52
C LEU A 76 -2.79 -6.10 9.80
N PRO A 77 -2.34 -5.41 10.86
CA PRO A 77 -3.16 -5.17 12.04
C PRO A 77 -4.43 -4.37 11.69
N ILE A 78 -5.59 -4.89 12.07
CA ILE A 78 -6.91 -4.26 11.85
C ILE A 78 -7.44 -3.57 13.10
N ASP A 79 -6.89 -3.89 14.26
CA ASP A 79 -7.16 -3.22 15.53
C ASP A 79 -5.97 -2.33 15.94
N GLY A 80 -6.20 -1.45 16.91
CA GLY A 80 -5.16 -0.60 17.49
C GLY A 80 -5.32 0.88 17.18
N LEU A 81 -4.20 1.60 17.21
CA LEU A 81 -4.18 3.06 17.10
C LEU A 81 -4.58 3.52 15.70
N PRO A 82 -5.35 4.62 15.57
CA PRO A 82 -5.67 5.17 14.26
C PRO A 82 -4.39 5.65 13.57
N VAL A 83 -4.27 5.37 12.27
CA VAL A 83 -3.16 5.85 11.41
C VAL A 83 -3.34 7.33 11.14
N THR A 84 -3.07 8.13 12.16
CA THR A 84 -3.21 9.59 12.18
C THR A 84 -1.96 10.19 12.78
N GLY A 85 -1.63 11.40 12.38
CA GLY A 85 -0.49 12.10 12.95
C GLY A 85 -0.43 13.55 12.49
N MET A 86 0.34 14.34 13.23
CA MET A 86 0.65 15.71 12.82
C MET A 86 1.43 15.67 11.51
N THR A 87 0.92 16.38 10.50
CA THR A 87 1.63 16.52 9.24
C THR A 87 2.77 17.51 9.45
N MET A 88 3.97 17.08 9.09
CA MET A 88 5.15 17.92 9.13
C MET A 88 4.99 19.09 8.16
N SER A 89 5.18 20.30 8.67
CA SER A 89 4.83 21.54 7.97
C SER A 89 5.96 22.12 7.11
N SER A 90 7.18 21.61 7.23
CA SER A 90 8.35 22.18 6.53
C SER A 90 9.33 21.11 6.04
N PHE A 91 10.20 21.52 5.11
CA PHE A 91 11.28 20.67 4.60
C PHE A 91 12.31 20.37 5.68
N GLU A 92 12.65 21.35 6.51
CA GLU A 92 13.60 21.21 7.62
C GLU A 92 13.13 20.18 8.63
N ALA A 93 11.83 20.16 8.93
CA ALA A 93 11.25 19.11 9.76
C ALA A 93 11.42 17.72 9.11
N MET A 94 11.18 17.61 7.80
CA MET A 94 11.33 16.36 7.04
C MET A 94 12.77 15.87 7.01
N GLU A 95 13.73 16.77 6.80
CA GLU A 95 15.15 16.44 6.85
C GLU A 95 15.57 15.96 8.24
N ALA A 96 15.14 16.67 9.30
CA ALA A 96 15.43 16.27 10.68
C ALA A 96 14.87 14.87 11.01
N GLU A 97 13.64 14.58 10.55
CA GLU A 97 13.03 13.26 10.75
C GLU A 97 13.76 12.16 9.98
N CYS A 98 14.20 12.46 8.74
CA CYS A 98 14.97 11.51 7.95
C CYS A 98 16.35 11.25 8.56
N LEU A 99 17.03 12.28 9.06
CA LEU A 99 18.31 12.12 9.79
C LEU A 99 18.12 11.26 11.04
N LEU A 100 17.05 11.49 11.80
CA LEU A 100 16.74 10.71 12.99
C LEU A 100 16.47 9.23 12.66
N GLN A 101 15.63 8.96 11.66
CA GLN A 101 15.17 7.60 11.37
C GLN A 101 16.10 6.80 10.46
N PHE A 102 16.82 7.47 9.56
CA PHE A 102 17.64 6.85 8.52
C PHE A 102 19.13 7.19 8.61
N GLY A 103 19.52 8.18 9.41
CA GLY A 103 20.89 8.69 9.47
C GLY A 103 21.28 9.57 8.28
N VAL A 104 20.38 9.77 7.32
CA VAL A 104 20.61 10.58 6.10
C VAL A 104 19.31 11.25 5.68
N ALA A 105 19.42 12.48 5.18
CA ALA A 105 18.30 13.23 4.61
C ALA A 105 18.32 13.20 3.07
N PRO A 106 17.14 13.26 2.42
CA PRO A 106 17.05 13.44 0.98
C PRO A 106 17.57 14.83 0.56
N ARG A 107 18.17 14.93 -0.63
CA ARG A 107 18.56 16.21 -1.23
C ARG A 107 17.37 16.88 -1.91
N LYS A 108 17.55 18.13 -2.37
CA LYS A 108 16.52 18.87 -3.12
C LYS A 108 16.01 18.10 -4.34
N GLU A 109 16.87 17.34 -5.02
CA GLU A 109 16.46 16.50 -6.14
C GLU A 109 15.68 15.24 -5.72
N ASP A 110 15.70 14.83 -4.45
CA ASP A 110 15.14 13.57 -3.97
C ASP A 110 13.70 13.69 -3.45
N TYR A 111 13.12 14.89 -3.48
CA TYR A 111 11.72 15.11 -3.14
C TYR A 111 11.03 16.05 -4.13
N ARG A 112 9.70 16.03 -4.14
CA ARG A 112 8.88 16.97 -4.91
C ARG A 112 7.61 17.28 -4.13
N SER A 113 7.35 18.55 -3.88
CA SER A 113 6.28 18.97 -2.97
C SER A 113 6.46 18.25 -1.62
N SER A 114 5.40 17.65 -1.08
CA SER A 114 5.44 16.94 0.22
C SER A 114 5.81 15.45 0.12
N CYS A 115 6.38 15.01 -1.01
CA CYS A 115 6.68 13.61 -1.28
C CYS A 115 8.19 13.35 -1.48
N ILE A 116 8.70 12.33 -0.79
CA ILE A 116 10.06 11.80 -0.97
C ILE A 116 10.03 10.77 -2.10
N LYS A 117 11.00 10.83 -3.03
CA LYS A 117 11.05 9.91 -4.17
C LYS A 117 11.29 8.47 -3.73
N LEU A 118 10.59 7.53 -4.37
CA LEU A 118 10.81 6.10 -4.12
C LEU A 118 12.20 5.64 -4.55
N THR A 119 12.79 6.26 -5.57
CA THR A 119 14.17 5.95 -6.01
C THR A 119 15.17 6.24 -4.91
N TRP A 120 15.02 7.34 -4.17
CA TRP A 120 15.89 7.66 -3.04
C TRP A 120 15.76 6.62 -1.93
N LEU A 121 14.53 6.26 -1.54
CA LEU A 121 14.28 5.23 -0.52
C LEU A 121 14.84 3.85 -0.91
N ARG A 122 14.70 3.46 -2.18
CA ARG A 122 15.25 2.19 -2.68
C ARG A 122 16.78 2.21 -2.65
N ASN A 123 17.39 3.29 -3.12
CA ASN A 123 18.85 3.44 -3.09
C ASN A 123 19.37 3.42 -1.65
N LEU A 124 18.70 4.11 -0.73
CA LEU A 124 19.03 4.07 0.69
C LEU A 124 18.93 2.64 1.24
N LYS A 125 17.79 1.97 1.04
CA LYS A 125 17.57 0.58 1.46
C LYS A 125 18.66 -0.38 0.94
N GLN A 126 19.06 -0.24 -0.33
CA GLN A 126 20.05 -1.11 -0.97
C GLN A 126 21.47 -0.88 -0.45
N ASN A 127 21.80 0.33 -0.03
CA ASN A 127 23.14 0.69 0.46
C ASN A 127 23.31 0.51 1.98
N LEU A 128 22.27 0.08 2.70
CA LEU A 128 22.37 -0.19 4.14
C LEU A 128 23.03 -1.54 4.40
N GLU A 129 24.13 -1.52 5.15
CA GLU A 129 24.77 -2.72 5.66
C GLU A 129 24.04 -3.21 6.92
N LEU A 130 23.59 -4.46 6.92
CA LEU A 130 22.82 -5.05 8.03
C LEU A 130 23.76 -5.58 9.12
N THR A 131 24.69 -4.78 9.61
CA THR A 131 25.72 -5.19 10.57
C THR A 131 25.27 -5.05 12.02
N ASP A 132 24.36 -4.11 12.29
CA ASP A 132 23.87 -3.79 13.63
C ASP A 132 22.35 -3.52 13.63
N GLU A 133 21.78 -3.49 14.84
CA GLU A 133 20.34 -3.32 15.08
C GLU A 133 19.81 -1.97 14.55
N ILE A 134 20.60 -0.90 14.61
CA ILE A 134 20.19 0.42 14.12
C ILE A 134 20.02 0.37 12.60
N ASN A 135 20.99 -0.21 11.88
CA ASN A 135 20.92 -0.33 10.43
C ASN A 135 19.83 -1.32 9.98
N ILE A 136 19.56 -2.39 10.75
CA ILE A 136 18.41 -3.27 10.51
C ILE A 136 17.10 -2.50 10.63
N GLN A 137 16.90 -1.72 11.70
CA GLN A 137 15.69 -0.93 11.86
C GLN A 137 15.53 0.14 10.76
N ARG A 138 16.63 0.80 10.37
CA ARG A 138 16.63 1.74 9.22
C ARG A 138 16.15 1.06 7.95
N TYR A 139 16.67 -0.12 7.67
CA TYR A 139 16.29 -0.92 6.50
C TYR A 139 14.80 -1.26 6.53
N VAL A 140 14.31 -1.73 7.68
CA VAL A 140 12.90 -2.10 7.86
C VAL A 140 11.99 -0.89 7.71
N ARG A 141 12.33 0.27 8.28
CA ARG A 141 11.59 1.52 8.07
C ARG A 141 11.52 1.89 6.59
N CYS A 142 12.64 1.84 5.87
CA CYS A 142 12.63 2.08 4.42
C CYS A 142 11.71 1.08 3.69
N HIS A 143 11.76 -0.19 4.07
CA HIS A 143 10.94 -1.22 3.46
C HIS A 143 9.44 -1.02 3.72
N ILE A 144 9.06 -0.70 4.95
CA ILE A 144 7.67 -0.41 5.35
C ILE A 144 7.14 0.81 4.59
N ILE A 145 7.94 1.89 4.47
CA ILE A 145 7.53 3.07 3.68
C ILE A 145 7.28 2.69 2.22
N LEU A 146 8.14 1.86 1.63
CA LEU A 146 7.94 1.36 0.27
C LEU A 146 6.63 0.58 0.17
N LEU A 147 6.33 -0.34 1.09
CA LEU A 147 5.08 -1.11 1.13
C LEU A 147 3.85 -0.23 1.33
N ILE A 148 3.91 0.74 2.24
CA ILE A 148 2.86 1.76 2.45
C ILE A 148 2.53 2.42 1.11
N ARG A 149 3.56 2.81 0.35
CA ARG A 149 3.36 3.52 -0.90
C ARG A 149 2.98 2.62 -2.06
N THR A 150 3.48 1.39 -2.16
CA THR A 150 3.27 0.52 -3.32
C THR A 150 2.03 -0.37 -3.19
N ILE A 151 1.69 -0.79 -1.97
CA ILE A 151 0.60 -1.74 -1.71
C ILE A 151 -0.58 -1.07 -1.01
N LEU A 152 -0.36 -0.32 0.08
CA LEU A 152 -1.47 0.17 0.92
C LEU A 152 -2.11 1.46 0.35
N PHE A 153 -1.30 2.37 -0.16
CA PHE A 153 -1.71 3.71 -0.61
C PHE A 153 -1.15 4.04 -2.01
N GLY A 154 -1.20 3.06 -2.91
CA GLY A 154 -0.73 3.19 -4.28
C GLY A 154 -1.39 4.34 -5.05
N ASP A 155 -0.65 5.40 -5.36
CA ASP A 155 -1.10 6.44 -6.30
C ASP A 155 -0.48 6.30 -7.70
N LYS A 156 -1.13 6.94 -8.67
CA LYS A 156 -0.85 6.97 -10.12
C LYS A 156 0.58 7.31 -10.51
N SER A 157 1.25 8.19 -9.75
CA SER A 157 2.57 8.69 -10.12
C SER A 157 3.67 7.65 -9.92
N GLY A 158 3.45 6.69 -9.02
CA GLY A 158 4.48 5.75 -8.53
C GLY A 158 5.77 6.43 -8.03
N ALA A 159 5.81 7.75 -7.92
CA ALA A 159 7.06 8.50 -7.95
C ALA A 159 7.63 8.77 -6.56
N GLY A 160 6.75 8.91 -5.56
CA GLY A 160 7.17 9.23 -4.21
C GLY A 160 6.08 8.97 -3.18
N VAL A 161 6.48 8.98 -1.92
CA VAL A 161 5.65 8.77 -0.74
C VAL A 161 5.56 10.08 0.04
N HIS A 162 4.36 10.42 0.50
CA HIS A 162 4.17 11.63 1.29
C HIS A 162 4.88 11.48 2.63
N TRP A 163 5.68 12.48 3.04
CA TRP A 163 6.44 12.43 4.29
C TRP A 163 5.58 12.39 5.57
N LYS A 164 4.25 12.48 5.47
CA LYS A 164 3.32 12.37 6.60
C LYS A 164 3.37 11.00 7.27
N PHE A 165 3.89 9.99 6.56
CA PHE A 165 4.06 8.65 7.10
C PHE A 165 5.33 8.50 7.96
N LEU A 166 6.31 9.43 7.84
CA LEU A 166 7.55 9.32 8.61
C LEU A 166 7.30 9.28 10.12
N PRO A 167 6.51 10.20 10.72
CA PRO A 167 6.33 10.19 12.18
C PRO A 167 5.73 8.88 12.72
N LEU A 168 4.94 8.16 11.92
CA LEU A 168 4.33 6.88 12.29
C LEU A 168 5.35 5.73 12.41
N LEU A 169 6.56 5.91 11.89
CA LEU A 169 7.62 4.91 11.89
C LEU A 169 8.77 5.27 12.84
N ARG A 170 8.66 6.39 13.54
CA ARG A 170 9.68 6.87 14.48
C ARG A 170 9.91 5.85 15.59
N ASP A 171 8.84 5.50 16.29
CA ASP A 171 8.86 4.49 17.33
C ASP A 171 8.69 3.11 16.70
N PHE A 172 9.82 2.40 16.58
CA PHE A 172 9.90 1.13 15.85
C PHE A 172 8.97 0.06 16.43
N VAL A 173 8.91 -0.03 17.76
CA VAL A 173 8.14 -1.06 18.47
C VAL A 173 6.64 -0.80 18.32
N ASN A 174 6.24 0.46 18.24
CA ASN A 174 4.84 0.85 18.12
C ASN A 174 4.30 0.85 16.68
N ILE A 175 5.13 0.59 15.66
CA ILE A 175 4.68 0.50 14.25
C ILE A 175 3.54 -0.53 14.12
N GLY A 176 3.69 -1.70 14.77
CA GLY A 176 2.70 -2.78 14.71
C GLY A 176 1.42 -2.51 15.51
N GLN A 177 1.37 -1.45 16.32
CA GLN A 177 0.20 -1.10 17.13
C GLN A 177 -0.81 -0.23 16.37
N TYR A 178 -0.45 0.29 15.20
CA TYR A 178 -1.39 1.03 14.37
C TYR A 178 -2.28 0.09 13.56
N SER A 179 -3.54 0.48 13.42
CA SER A 179 -4.53 -0.21 12.58
C SER A 179 -4.29 0.11 11.09
N TRP A 180 -3.16 -0.38 10.56
CA TRP A 180 -2.78 -0.22 9.16
C TRP A 180 -3.80 -0.83 8.20
N GLY A 181 -4.42 -1.94 8.61
CA GLY A 181 -5.46 -2.63 7.86
C GLY A 181 -6.71 -1.76 7.70
N SER A 182 -7.20 -1.14 8.78
CA SER A 182 -8.35 -0.22 8.69
C SER A 182 -8.05 1.00 7.83
N ALA A 183 -6.84 1.56 7.95
CA ALA A 183 -6.44 2.69 7.12
C ALA A 183 -6.35 2.30 5.62
N CYS A 184 -5.87 1.10 5.32
CA CYS A 184 -5.83 0.56 3.96
C CYS A 184 -7.25 0.34 3.40
N LEU A 185 -8.16 -0.24 4.18
CA LEU A 185 -9.55 -0.46 3.76
C LEU A 185 -10.30 0.85 3.55
N ALA A 186 -10.18 1.81 4.47
CA ALA A 186 -10.77 3.12 4.33
C ALA A 186 -10.25 3.85 3.07
N HIS A 187 -8.97 3.68 2.75
CA HIS A 187 -8.42 4.19 1.51
C HIS A 187 -9.01 3.50 0.28
N LEU A 188 -9.13 2.16 0.28
CA LEU A 188 -9.77 1.39 -0.79
C LEU A 188 -11.18 1.91 -1.07
N TYR A 189 -12.03 1.99 -0.06
CA TYR A 189 -13.41 2.46 -0.21
C TYR A 189 -13.46 3.89 -0.77
N ARG A 190 -12.60 4.79 -0.26
CA ARG A 190 -12.50 6.16 -0.77
C ARG A 190 -12.10 6.19 -2.24
N THR A 191 -11.18 5.32 -2.66
CA THR A 191 -10.73 5.24 -4.05
C THR A 191 -11.81 4.67 -4.97
N LEU A 192 -12.55 3.66 -4.53
CA LEU A 192 -13.69 3.10 -5.26
C LEU A 192 -14.82 4.13 -5.42
N CYS A 193 -15.19 4.84 -4.34
CA CYS A 193 -16.19 5.92 -4.40
C CYS A 193 -15.77 7.10 -5.30
N ARG A 194 -14.47 7.33 -5.48
CA ARG A 194 -13.96 8.33 -6.44
C ARG A 194 -14.00 7.78 -7.87
N ALA A 195 -13.64 6.52 -8.05
CA ALA A 195 -13.56 5.85 -9.34
C ALA A 195 -14.93 5.58 -9.96
N SER A 196 -15.97 5.34 -9.15
CA SER A 196 -17.35 5.13 -9.63
C SER A 196 -18.01 6.41 -10.17
N ARG A 197 -17.40 7.58 -9.99
CA ARG A 197 -17.88 8.84 -10.56
C ARG A 197 -17.54 8.90 -12.05
N TYR A 198 -18.52 9.28 -12.88
CA TYR A 198 -18.43 9.33 -14.36
C TYR A 198 -17.16 10.01 -14.94
N ASN A 199 -16.54 10.94 -14.21
CA ASN A 199 -15.37 11.69 -14.68
C ASN A 199 -14.01 11.07 -14.33
N CYS A 200 -13.96 9.94 -13.62
CA CYS A 200 -12.70 9.33 -13.21
C CYS A 200 -12.14 8.40 -14.30
N LYS A 201 -10.93 8.68 -14.80
CA LYS A 201 -10.30 7.90 -15.87
C LYS A 201 -9.34 6.80 -15.39
N GLU A 202 -9.00 6.82 -14.10
CA GLU A 202 -7.96 5.97 -13.52
C GLU A 202 -8.20 5.81 -12.01
N ILE A 203 -7.98 4.61 -11.49
CA ILE A 203 -8.07 4.27 -10.08
C ILE A 203 -6.69 4.27 -9.42
N ASP A 204 -6.59 4.94 -8.27
CA ASP A 204 -5.55 4.78 -7.27
C ASP A 204 -6.03 3.84 -6.15
N GLY A 205 -5.16 3.37 -5.26
CA GLY A 205 -5.52 2.60 -4.08
C GLY A 205 -4.88 1.21 -4.00
N PRO A 206 -5.23 0.42 -2.97
CA PRO A 206 -4.64 -0.88 -2.69
C PRO A 206 -5.22 -1.96 -3.62
N LEU A 207 -4.83 -1.92 -4.90
CA LEU A 207 -5.32 -2.88 -5.90
C LEU A 207 -4.92 -4.33 -5.59
N THR A 208 -3.80 -4.54 -4.91
CA THR A 208 -3.40 -5.86 -4.39
C THR A 208 -4.46 -6.43 -3.45
N LEU A 209 -5.05 -5.62 -2.57
CA LEU A 209 -6.11 -6.04 -1.68
C LEU A 209 -7.38 -6.38 -2.46
N LEU A 210 -7.80 -5.51 -3.38
CA LEU A 210 -9.01 -5.72 -4.18
C LEU A 210 -8.93 -7.00 -5.04
N LEU A 211 -7.78 -7.22 -5.68
CA LEU A 211 -7.55 -8.40 -6.52
C LEU A 211 -7.35 -9.66 -5.68
N GLY A 212 -6.70 -9.54 -4.52
CA GLY A 212 -6.57 -10.62 -3.55
C GLY A 212 -7.94 -11.08 -3.04
N TRP A 213 -8.82 -10.13 -2.69
CA TRP A 213 -10.18 -10.40 -2.22
C TRP A 213 -11.02 -11.10 -3.28
N LEU A 214 -10.93 -10.63 -4.53
CA LEU A 214 -11.64 -11.28 -5.63
C LEU A 214 -11.15 -12.71 -5.84
N GLY A 215 -9.84 -12.97 -5.69
CA GLY A 215 -9.26 -14.30 -5.88
C GLY A 215 -9.46 -15.25 -4.68
N SER A 216 -9.53 -14.73 -3.46
CA SER A 216 -9.72 -15.55 -2.24
C SER A 216 -11.12 -16.13 -2.14
N ASP A 217 -12.13 -15.44 -2.68
CA ASP A 217 -13.47 -15.97 -2.78
C ASP A 217 -13.70 -16.65 -4.14
N CYS A 218 -13.34 -17.93 -4.22
CA CYS A 218 -13.44 -18.73 -5.45
C CYS A 218 -14.83 -18.73 -6.07
N HIS A 219 -15.89 -18.58 -5.25
CA HIS A 219 -17.27 -18.49 -5.74
C HIS A 219 -17.56 -17.14 -6.39
N ILE A 220 -17.10 -16.05 -5.78
CA ILE A 220 -17.17 -14.71 -6.37
C ILE A 220 -16.35 -14.68 -7.67
N TYR A 221 -15.10 -15.14 -7.65
CA TYR A 221 -14.20 -15.12 -8.81
C TYR A 221 -14.79 -15.86 -10.02
N ARG A 222 -15.24 -17.11 -9.82
CA ARG A 222 -15.74 -17.96 -10.92
C ARG A 222 -16.98 -17.36 -11.56
N ARG A 223 -17.96 -16.89 -10.78
CA ARG A 223 -19.18 -16.27 -11.31
C ARG A 223 -18.95 -14.86 -11.86
N PHE A 224 -17.96 -14.15 -11.35
CA PHE A 224 -17.54 -12.87 -11.90
C PHE A 224 -17.00 -13.06 -13.32
N LEU A 225 -16.14 -14.06 -13.54
CA LEU A 225 -15.59 -14.37 -14.86
C LEU A 225 -16.65 -14.85 -15.86
N GLU A 226 -17.58 -15.71 -15.44
CA GLU A 226 -18.69 -16.21 -16.27
C GLU A 226 -19.57 -15.08 -16.85
N ASN A 227 -19.70 -13.96 -16.14
CA ASN A 227 -20.48 -12.81 -16.60
C ASN A 227 -19.64 -11.71 -17.25
N SER A 228 -18.30 -11.78 -17.15
CA SER A 228 -17.38 -10.81 -17.75
C SER A 228 -16.99 -11.18 -19.19
N THR A 229 -17.22 -12.42 -19.62
CA THR A 229 -17.04 -12.88 -21.01
C THR A 229 -17.99 -12.22 -22.01
N VAL A 230 -18.87 -11.33 -21.57
CA VAL A 230 -19.77 -10.53 -22.42
C VAL A 230 -19.10 -9.24 -22.94
N PHE A 231 -17.90 -8.88 -22.45
CA PHE A 231 -17.15 -7.72 -22.91
C PHE A 231 -15.93 -8.13 -23.74
N HIS A 232 -16.16 -8.51 -25.00
CA HIS A 232 -15.16 -8.61 -26.05
C HIS A 232 -15.54 -7.73 -27.24
#